data_AF-A0A3N5R7S6-F1
#
_entry.id   AF-A0A3N5R7S6-F1
#
_cell.length_a   1.000
_cell.length_b   1.000
_cell.length_c   1.000
_cell.angle_alpha   90.00
_cell.angle_beta   90.00
_cell.angle_gamma   90.00
#
_symmetry.space_group_name_H-M   'P 1'
#
loop_
_entity.id
_entity.type
_entity.pdbx_description
1 polymer ?
#
loop_
_entity_poly.entity_id
_entity_poly.type
_entity_poly.pdbx_seq_one_letter_code
_entity_poly.pdbx_strand_id
1 'polypeptide(L)'
;MCGILGIMGRIDTDLARRCLATIRHRGPDGEGLWQDNGVTLGHRRLAILDTSEAGRQPMSYANQRYWITFNGEIYNFIEIRAELEGKGHRFGTGTDTEVLLAAFVEWG
;
A
#
# COMPACT_ATOMS: atom_id res chain seq x y z
N MET A 1 -13.68 -0.75 -5.51
CA MET A 1 -12.44 -1.45 -5.15
C MET A 1 -11.27 -0.72 -5.76
N CYS A 2 -10.20 -0.45 -5.00
CA CYS A 2 -8.97 0.23 -5.45
C CYS A 2 -8.35 -0.36 -6.74
N GLY A 3 -7.45 0.39 -7.37
CA GLY A 3 -6.64 -0.04 -8.50
C GLY A 3 -5.16 -0.02 -8.15
N ILE A 4 -4.38 -0.95 -8.71
CA ILE A 4 -2.92 -1.04 -8.48
C ILE A 4 -2.16 -1.05 -9.80
N LEU A 5 -0.93 -0.53 -9.77
CA LEU A 5 0.05 -0.60 -10.85
C LEU A 5 1.37 -1.13 -10.28
N GLY A 6 1.99 -2.08 -10.95
CA GLY A 6 3.31 -2.60 -10.61
C GLY A 6 4.12 -2.85 -11.87
N ILE A 7 5.34 -2.31 -11.94
CA ILE A 7 6.26 -2.48 -13.07
C ILE A 7 7.66 -2.78 -12.52
N MET A 8 8.26 -3.86 -13.03
CA MET A 8 9.69 -4.13 -12.89
C MET A 8 10.42 -3.29 -13.94
N GLY A 9 10.93 -2.15 -13.51
CA GLY A 9 11.57 -1.13 -14.30
C GLY A 9 11.18 0.26 -13.80
N ARG A 10 12.04 1.25 -14.09
CA ARG A 10 11.65 2.65 -13.94
C ARG A 10 11.07 3.13 -15.27
N ILE A 11 9.79 3.49 -15.25
CA ILE A 11 9.15 4.17 -16.38
C ILE A 11 9.06 5.67 -16.13
N ASP A 12 8.81 6.42 -17.19
CA ASP A 12 8.50 7.84 -17.10
C ASP A 12 7.32 8.10 -16.14
N THR A 13 7.47 9.11 -15.27
CA THR A 13 6.49 9.42 -14.23
C THR A 13 5.14 9.83 -14.84
N ASP A 14 5.14 10.54 -15.95
CA ASP A 14 3.89 10.97 -16.60
C ASP A 14 3.21 9.80 -17.32
N LEU A 15 3.97 8.88 -17.91
CA LEU A 15 3.44 7.61 -18.39
C LEU A 15 2.79 6.82 -17.25
N ALA A 16 3.45 6.69 -16.10
CA ALA A 16 2.91 5.99 -14.94
C ALA A 16 1.58 6.62 -14.46
N ARG A 17 1.51 7.97 -14.41
CA ARG A 17 0.28 8.69 -14.06
C ARG A 17 -0.83 8.49 -15.09
N ARG A 18 -0.52 8.46 -16.39
CA ARG A 18 -1.49 8.14 -17.44
C ARG A 18 -2.03 6.71 -17.29
N CYS A 19 -1.17 5.73 -17.00
CA CYS A 19 -1.60 4.37 -16.69
C CYS A 19 -2.51 4.33 -15.45
N LEU A 20 -2.20 5.08 -14.38
CA LEU A 20 -3.10 5.17 -13.23
C LEU A 20 -4.43 5.84 -13.57
N ALA A 21 -4.46 6.79 -14.49
CA ALA A 21 -5.69 7.47 -14.91
C ALA A 21 -6.67 6.53 -15.63
N THR A 22 -6.20 5.53 -16.39
CA THR A 22 -7.08 4.57 -17.07
C THR A 22 -7.87 3.69 -16.08
N ILE A 23 -7.35 3.54 -14.86
CA ILE A 23 -8.00 2.79 -13.77
C ILE A 23 -8.58 3.68 -12.67
N ARG A 24 -8.76 4.99 -12.93
CA ARG A 24 -9.31 5.95 -11.95
C ARG A 24 -10.68 5.54 -11.39
N HIS A 25 -11.53 4.95 -12.21
CA HIS A 25 -12.88 4.49 -11.81
C HIS A 25 -12.87 3.49 -10.65
N ARG A 26 -11.74 2.80 -10.41
CA ARG A 26 -11.56 1.87 -9.29
C ARG A 26 -11.33 2.59 -7.96
N GLY A 27 -10.65 3.73 -8.00
CA GLY A 27 -10.30 4.50 -6.80
C GLY A 27 -10.29 5.99 -7.09
N PRO A 28 -11.48 6.65 -7.03
CA PRO A 28 -11.62 8.06 -7.34
C PRO A 28 -11.14 8.99 -6.21
N ASP A 29 -10.96 8.46 -4.99
CA ASP A 29 -10.73 9.27 -3.77
C ASP A 29 -9.26 9.64 -3.57
N GLY A 30 -8.34 8.87 -4.15
CA GLY A 30 -6.91 9.16 -4.01
C GLY A 30 -6.04 8.48 -5.05
N GLU A 31 -4.82 8.99 -5.19
CA GLU A 31 -3.78 8.40 -6.02
C GLU A 31 -2.42 8.43 -5.34
N GLY A 32 -1.56 7.49 -5.70
CA GLY A 32 -0.17 7.51 -5.28
C GLY A 32 0.73 6.78 -6.27
N LEU A 33 1.99 7.20 -6.27
CA LEU A 33 3.04 6.66 -7.10
C LEU A 33 4.33 6.64 -6.29
N TRP A 34 5.03 5.52 -6.32
CA TRP A 34 6.36 5.34 -5.75
C TRP A 34 7.26 4.71 -6.81
N GLN A 35 8.47 5.25 -6.96
CA GLN A 35 9.45 4.77 -7.93
C GLN A 35 10.83 4.79 -7.30
N ASP A 36 11.48 3.63 -7.24
CA ASP A 36 12.86 3.50 -6.75
C ASP A 36 13.50 2.21 -7.29
N ASN A 37 14.84 2.17 -7.36
CA ASN A 37 15.64 0.97 -7.63
C ASN A 37 15.12 0.07 -8.78
N GLY A 38 14.61 0.68 -9.86
CA GLY A 38 14.08 -0.06 -11.00
C GLY A 38 12.73 -0.73 -10.73
N VAL A 39 11.91 -0.19 -9.83
CA VAL A 39 10.53 -0.60 -9.58
C VAL A 39 9.63 0.63 -9.63
N THR A 40 8.43 0.49 -10.20
CA THR A 40 7.36 1.50 -10.15
C THR A 40 6.12 0.86 -9.55
N LEU A 41 5.65 1.39 -8.41
CA LEU A 41 4.38 1.04 -7.77
C LEU A 41 3.42 2.21 -7.85
N GLY A 42 2.16 1.94 -8.14
CA GLY A 42 1.10 2.94 -8.16
C GLY A 42 -0.20 2.44 -7.57
N HIS A 43 -1.05 3.38 -7.17
CA HIS A 43 -2.31 3.08 -6.51
C HIS A 43 -3.40 4.09 -6.88
N ARG A 44 -4.64 3.61 -7.00
CA ARG A 44 -5.89 4.36 -7.06
C ARG A 44 -6.77 3.92 -5.89
N ARG A 45 -7.08 4.84 -4.99
CA ARG A 45 -7.71 4.53 -3.69
C ARG A 45 -9.21 4.78 -3.73
N LEU A 46 -9.98 3.82 -3.24
CA LEU A 46 -11.36 3.99 -2.81
C LEU A 46 -11.37 3.88 -1.28
N ALA A 47 -11.73 4.95 -0.60
CA ALA A 47 -11.60 5.08 0.85
C ALA A 47 -12.85 4.53 1.56
N ILE A 48 -12.80 3.28 2.04
CA ILE A 48 -13.95 2.60 2.68
C ILE A 48 -13.76 2.42 4.19
N LEU A 49 -12.76 1.64 4.63
CA LEU A 49 -12.57 1.28 6.05
C LEU A 49 -11.81 2.34 6.85
N ASP A 50 -10.80 2.96 6.25
CA ASP A 50 -10.07 4.09 6.81
C ASP A 50 -10.17 5.23 5.80
N THR A 51 -10.90 6.30 6.11
CA THR A 51 -11.03 7.46 5.19
C THR A 51 -9.92 8.48 5.37
N SER A 52 -9.02 8.28 6.34
CA SER A 52 -7.89 9.16 6.59
C SER A 52 -6.77 8.98 5.55
N GLU A 53 -5.81 9.91 5.58
CA GLU A 53 -4.57 9.84 4.80
C GLU A 53 -3.64 8.71 5.26
N ALA A 54 -3.87 8.10 6.44
CA ALA A 54 -3.01 7.03 6.96
C ALA A 54 -3.04 5.78 6.05
N GLY A 55 -4.16 5.52 5.38
CA GLY A 55 -4.29 4.45 4.38
C GLY A 55 -3.83 4.82 2.98
N ARG A 56 -3.02 5.87 2.80
CA ARG A 56 -2.44 6.23 1.50
C ARG A 56 -1.46 5.15 1.03
N GLN A 57 -1.51 4.87 -0.26
CA GLN A 57 -0.66 3.87 -0.91
C GLN A 57 0.01 4.45 -2.16
N PRO A 58 1.18 3.94 -2.62
CA PRO A 58 1.97 2.87 -2.03
C PRO A 58 2.44 3.19 -0.61
N MET A 59 2.30 2.21 0.29
CA MET A 59 2.59 2.35 1.71
C MET A 59 3.97 1.79 2.01
N SER A 60 4.68 2.42 2.94
CA SER A 60 6.03 2.02 3.34
C SER A 60 6.09 1.51 4.78
N TYR A 61 6.98 0.57 5.07
CA TYR A 61 7.23 0.04 6.43
C TYR A 61 8.72 -0.11 6.73
N ALA A 62 9.07 -0.17 8.03
CA ALA A 62 10.42 -0.28 8.56
C ALA A 62 11.41 0.72 7.94
N ASN A 63 11.18 2.02 8.18
CA ASN A 63 11.98 3.12 7.65
C ASN A 63 12.11 3.10 6.12
N GLN A 64 10.98 2.91 5.43
CA GLN A 64 10.90 2.88 3.96
C GLN A 64 11.70 1.76 3.29
N ARG A 65 12.10 0.74 4.04
CA ARG A 65 12.77 -0.45 3.48
C ARG A 65 11.81 -1.30 2.65
N TYR A 66 10.55 -1.40 3.08
CA TYR A 66 9.53 -2.20 2.40
C TYR A 66 8.42 -1.30 1.89
N TRP A 67 7.89 -1.60 0.71
CA TRP A 67 6.82 -0.87 0.05
C TRP A 67 5.76 -1.81 -0.51
N ILE A 68 4.50 -1.41 -0.42
CA ILE A 68 3.36 -2.21 -0.90
C ILE A 68 2.33 -1.33 -1.63
N THR A 69 1.72 -1.91 -2.67
CA THR A 69 0.43 -1.46 -3.20
C THR A 69 -0.53 -2.66 -3.16
N PHE A 70 -1.68 -2.48 -2.54
CA PHE A 70 -2.60 -3.55 -2.16
C PHE A 70 -4.04 -3.11 -2.38
N ASN A 71 -4.82 -3.95 -3.07
CA ASN A 71 -6.27 -3.79 -3.17
C ASN A 71 -6.95 -5.01 -2.55
N GLY A 72 -7.49 -4.82 -1.35
CA GLY A 72 -8.25 -5.82 -0.62
C GLY A 72 -8.58 -5.31 0.78
N GLU A 73 -9.09 -6.20 1.62
CA GLU A 73 -9.38 -5.96 3.04
C GLU A 73 -8.91 -7.20 3.82
N ILE A 74 -8.08 -7.01 4.84
CA ILE A 74 -7.63 -8.11 5.71
C ILE A 74 -8.49 -8.11 6.97
N TYR A 75 -9.50 -8.98 7.03
CA TYR A 75 -10.49 -8.95 8.12
C TYR A 75 -9.91 -9.30 9.50
N ASN A 76 -8.91 -10.18 9.56
CA ASN A 76 -8.25 -10.62 10.79
C ASN A 76 -6.98 -9.81 11.12
N PHE A 77 -6.86 -8.58 10.61
CA PHE A 77 -5.68 -7.74 10.84
C PHE A 77 -5.53 -7.34 12.32
N ILE A 78 -6.60 -7.34 13.11
CA ILE A 78 -6.56 -7.01 14.55
C ILE A 78 -5.80 -8.11 15.31
N GLU A 79 -6.12 -9.37 15.04
CA GLU A 79 -5.48 -10.53 15.64
C GLU A 79 -4.01 -10.62 15.22
N ILE A 80 -3.73 -10.44 13.91
CA ILE A 80 -2.37 -10.46 13.38
C ILE A 80 -1.54 -9.30 13.97
N ARG A 81 -2.14 -8.10 14.09
CA ARG A 81 -1.47 -6.96 14.72
C ARG A 81 -1.04 -7.28 16.14
N ALA A 82 -1.93 -7.85 16.95
CA ALA A 82 -1.62 -8.20 18.34
C ALA A 82 -0.46 -9.23 18.41
N GLU A 83 -0.43 -10.21 17.50
CA GLU A 83 0.68 -11.16 17.42
C GLU A 83 2.01 -10.47 17.05
N LEU A 84 2.00 -9.60 16.05
CA LEU A 84 3.20 -8.88 15.60
C LEU A 84 3.70 -7.87 16.64
N GLU A 85 2.81 -7.18 17.35
CA GLU A 85 3.18 -6.32 18.49
C GLU A 85 3.89 -7.15 19.59
N GLY A 86 3.42 -8.39 19.85
CA GLY A 86 4.09 -9.34 20.73
C GLY A 86 5.48 -9.77 20.27
N LYS A 87 5.77 -9.70 18.97
CA LYS A 87 7.09 -9.96 18.36
C LYS A 87 7.97 -8.70 18.24
N GLY A 88 7.48 -7.54 18.70
CA GLY A 88 8.23 -6.29 18.75
C GLY A 88 8.01 -5.35 17.56
N HIS A 89 7.07 -5.66 16.66
CA HIS A 89 6.67 -4.74 15.60
C HIS A 89 5.97 -3.51 16.16
N ARG A 90 6.13 -2.38 15.45
CA ARG A 90 5.45 -1.12 15.76
C ARG A 90 4.66 -0.68 14.53
N PHE A 91 3.54 0.00 14.79
CA PHE A 91 2.60 0.44 13.77
C PHE A 91 2.37 1.95 13.89
N GLY A 92 2.45 2.67 12.77
CA GLY A 92 2.19 4.10 12.68
C GLY A 92 0.74 4.43 12.27
N THR A 93 -0.01 3.44 11.79
CA THR A 93 -1.38 3.59 11.29
C THR A 93 -2.32 2.55 11.93
N GLY A 94 -3.62 2.74 11.71
CA GLY A 94 -4.65 1.77 12.05
C GLY A 94 -5.03 0.84 10.88
N THR A 95 -4.24 0.83 9.81
CA THR A 95 -4.62 0.19 8.55
C THR A 95 -4.26 -1.29 8.53
N ASP A 96 -5.11 -2.08 7.89
CA ASP A 96 -4.88 -3.49 7.62
C ASP A 96 -3.67 -3.72 6.68
N THR A 97 -3.42 -2.78 5.77
CA THR A 97 -2.30 -2.81 4.82
C THR A 97 -0.95 -2.72 5.54
N GLU A 98 -0.84 -1.93 6.61
CA GLU A 98 0.38 -1.85 7.40
C GLU A 98 0.65 -3.17 8.13
N VAL A 99 -0.41 -3.80 8.66
CA VAL A 99 -0.33 -5.13 9.29
C VAL A 99 0.12 -6.19 8.29
N LEU A 100 -0.44 -6.17 7.07
CA LEU A 100 -0.01 -7.06 5.99
C LEU A 100 1.48 -6.88 5.67
N LEU A 101 1.94 -5.64 5.54
CA LEU A 101 3.34 -5.37 5.21
C LEU A 101 4.28 -5.77 6.35
N ALA A 102 3.88 -5.55 7.61
CA ALA A 102 4.63 -6.02 8.77
C ALA A 102 4.69 -7.56 8.85
N ALA A 103 3.59 -8.24 8.54
CA ALA A 103 3.53 -9.70 8.48
C ALA A 103 4.49 -10.26 7.43
N PHE A 104 4.55 -9.65 6.25
CA PHE A 104 5.52 -10.01 5.21
C PHE A 104 6.97 -9.84 5.69
N VAL A 105 7.27 -8.82 6.49
CA VAL A 105 8.63 -8.62 7.05
C VAL A 105 8.99 -9.72 8.06
N GLU A 106 8.04 -10.18 8.86
CA GLU A 106 8.26 -11.20 9.88
C GLU A 106 8.29 -12.63 9.29
N TRP A 107 7.42 -12.92 8.32
CA TRP A 107 7.17 -14.30 7.85
C TRP A 107 7.54 -14.58 6.39
N GLY A 108 7.75 -13.56 5.56
CA GLY A 108 7.91 -13.69 4.10
C GLY A 108 6.59 -13.73 3.35
#